data_AF-A0A2K0U796-F1
#
_entry.id   AF-A0A2K0U796-F1
#
_cell.length_a   1.000
_cell.length_b   1.000
_cell.length_c   1.000
_cell.angle_alpha   90.00
_cell.angle_beta   90.00
_cell.angle_gamma   90.00
#
_symmetry.space_group_name_H-M   'P 1'
#
loop_
_entity.id
_entity.type
_entity.pdbx_description
1 polymer ?
#
loop_
_entity_poly.entity_id
_entity_poly.type
_entity_poly.pdbx_seq_one_letter_code
_entity_poly.pdbx_strand_id
1 'polypeptide(L)'
;MTMDPPVDVVYSSPYYRCLQTITPFVELQQQQRHAHSHGESTSTSSSMSTSTGSHSGNAATMIRPEHGICEWFGSAPFEHPGPASPSVLKSLFPAFDESYVSAQYPPKRGETLAQLQARLTATMQSIIDRCDAEDRRAVVLCTHAAVVIMLGRILTGDFPESVDVDDFHAFTCGLSVYRRKRDDRDRGLRGKGELPDKEPNPSAAVAVGGWSCEANSDCSFLAGGQERGWKFVGDEEFPDTGSMSQAPSESKL
;
A
#
# COMPACT_ATOMS: atom_id res chain seq x y z
N MET A 1 -2.01 14.31 12.93
CA MET A 1 -2.58 13.05 13.46
C MET A 1 -1.46 12.24 14.08
N THR A 2 -1.68 11.62 15.24
CA THR A 2 -0.73 10.67 15.86
C THR A 2 -1.35 9.29 15.80
N MET A 3 -0.66 8.32 15.21
CA MET A 3 -1.15 6.94 15.09
C MET A 3 -0.87 6.15 16.37
N ASP A 4 -1.85 5.38 16.83
CA ASP A 4 -1.71 4.38 17.89
C ASP A 4 -2.20 3.01 17.37
N PRO A 5 -1.33 1.99 17.26
CA PRO A 5 0.11 2.04 17.56
C PRO A 5 0.90 2.93 16.58
N PRO A 6 2.12 3.39 16.94
CA PRO A 6 2.99 4.12 16.01
C PRO A 6 3.37 3.25 14.81
N VAL A 7 3.71 3.88 13.69
CA VAL A 7 4.09 3.19 12.46
C VAL A 7 5.38 2.39 12.65
N ASP A 8 5.31 1.08 12.42
CA ASP A 8 6.43 0.14 12.55
C ASP A 8 7.22 -0.01 11.25
N VAL A 9 6.56 0.12 10.11
CA VAL A 9 7.14 -0.20 8.81
C VAL A 9 6.63 0.74 7.71
N VAL A 10 7.53 1.09 6.80
CA VAL A 10 7.25 1.92 5.62
C VAL A 10 7.42 1.08 4.37
N TYR A 11 6.40 1.08 3.53
CA TYR A 11 6.50 0.67 2.13
C TYR A 11 6.24 1.88 1.24
N SER A 12 6.97 1.98 0.15
CA SER A 12 6.75 3.04 -0.84
C SER A 12 6.84 2.45 -2.22
N SER A 13 6.02 2.99 -3.13
CA SER A 13 6.32 2.84 -4.55
C SER A 13 7.74 3.38 -4.82
N PRO A 14 8.56 2.67 -5.61
CA PRO A 14 9.94 3.08 -5.94
C PRO A 14 10.02 4.27 -6.90
N TYR A 15 8.89 4.84 -7.36
CA TYR A 15 8.92 6.08 -8.13
C TYR A 15 9.47 7.22 -7.28
N TYR A 16 10.35 8.03 -7.89
CA TYR A 16 11.05 9.13 -7.21
C TYR A 16 10.12 10.02 -6.38
N ARG A 17 8.95 10.38 -6.92
CA ARG A 17 7.95 11.22 -6.21
C ARG A 17 7.47 10.60 -4.90
N CYS A 18 7.23 9.29 -4.86
CA CYS A 18 6.77 8.61 -3.64
C CYS A 18 7.89 8.49 -2.62
N LEU A 19 9.10 8.16 -3.07
CA LEU A 19 10.28 8.14 -2.21
C LEU A 19 10.58 9.52 -1.61
N GLN A 20 10.50 10.58 -2.42
CA GLN A 20 10.67 11.95 -1.97
C GLN A 20 9.60 12.34 -0.93
N THR A 21 8.35 11.96 -1.14
CA THR A 21 7.25 12.23 -0.20
C THR A 21 7.46 11.55 1.15
N ILE A 22 7.89 10.28 1.18
CA ILE A 22 8.02 9.53 2.43
C ILE A 22 9.34 9.77 3.18
N THR A 23 10.36 10.30 2.50
CA THR A 23 11.70 10.50 3.07
C THR A 23 11.71 11.36 4.34
N PRO A 24 11.04 12.54 4.41
CA PRO A 24 11.04 13.36 5.62
C PRO A 24 10.45 12.65 6.85
N PHE A 25 9.44 11.80 6.63
CA PHE A 25 8.87 10.98 7.70
C PHE A 25 9.91 9.99 8.25
N VAL A 26 10.63 9.29 7.37
CA VAL A 26 11.64 8.29 7.75
C VAL A 26 12.85 8.94 8.43
N GLU A 27 13.29 10.10 7.96
CA GLU A 27 14.38 10.88 8.60
C GLU A 27 14.00 11.32 10.01
N LEU A 28 12.75 11.73 10.22
CA LEU A 28 12.25 12.06 11.56
C LEU A 28 12.26 10.83 12.49
N GLN A 29 11.86 9.65 12.00
CA GLN A 29 11.94 8.39 12.75
C GLN A 29 13.40 8.01 13.07
N GLN A 30 14.34 8.31 12.17
CA GLN A 30 15.79 8.14 12.41
C GLN A 30 16.26 9.01 13.57
N GLN A 31 15.97 10.30 13.53
CA GLN A 31 16.36 11.26 14.55
C GLN A 31 15.81 10.90 15.94
N GLN A 32 14.53 10.52 16.00
CA GLN A 32 13.88 10.13 17.26
C GLN A 32 14.55 8.91 17.92
N ARG A 33 14.88 7.88 17.12
CA ARG A 33 15.60 6.71 17.63
C ARG A 33 17.02 7.05 18.12
N HIS A 34 17.74 7.90 17.40
CA HIS A 34 19.06 8.37 17.81
C HIS A 34 19.00 9.13 19.15
N ALA A 35 18.02 10.02 19.31
CA ALA A 35 17.82 10.78 20.54
C ALA A 35 17.52 9.86 21.75
N HIS A 36 16.70 8.82 21.57
CA HIS A 36 16.43 7.85 22.63
C HIS A 36 17.66 7.00 22.99
N SER A 37 18.46 6.57 22.01
CA SER A 37 19.67 5.79 22.28
C SER A 37 20.75 6.55 23.08
N HIS A 38 20.83 7.87 22.91
CA HIS A 38 21.77 8.71 23.66
C HIS A 38 21.28 9.09 25.07
N GLY A 39 19.97 9.10 25.32
CA GLY A 39 19.39 9.40 26.63
C GLY A 39 19.52 8.26 27.66
N GLU A 40 19.56 7.01 27.22
CA GLU A 40 19.71 5.84 28.13
C GLU A 40 21.15 5.61 28.60
N SER A 41 22.15 6.19 27.94
CA SER A 41 23.57 6.00 28.29
C SER A 41 24.01 6.79 29.53
N THR A 42 23.14 7.60 30.15
CA THR A 42 23.46 8.44 31.32
C THR A 42 22.68 8.10 32.60
N SER A 43 21.76 7.12 32.59
CA SER A 43 21.06 6.68 33.80
C SER A 43 21.76 5.46 34.43
N THR A 44 22.47 5.73 35.52
CA THR A 44 23.04 4.75 36.44
C THR A 44 21.99 3.77 36.97
N SER A 45 22.42 2.52 37.13
CA SER A 45 21.71 1.37 37.70
C SER A 45 20.79 1.71 38.89
N SER A 46 19.50 1.38 38.80
CA SER A 46 18.74 0.60 39.81
C SER A 46 17.22 0.72 39.61
N SER A 47 16.62 -0.25 38.93
CA SER A 47 15.31 -0.81 39.30
C SER A 47 14.96 -1.98 38.38
N MET A 48 14.97 -3.17 38.95
CA MET A 48 14.53 -4.39 38.30
C MET A 48 13.00 -4.35 38.25
N SER A 49 12.45 -3.82 37.16
CA SER A 49 11.03 -3.97 36.85
C SER A 49 10.88 -5.07 35.80
N THR A 50 10.26 -6.17 36.21
CA THR A 50 9.74 -7.21 35.33
C THR A 50 8.63 -6.63 34.48
N SER A 51 9.01 -5.99 33.37
CA SER A 51 8.11 -5.57 32.32
C SER A 51 8.07 -6.64 31.22
N THR A 52 6.89 -7.19 31.06
CA THR A 52 6.47 -8.08 29.99
C THR A 52 6.81 -7.47 28.63
N GLY A 53 7.66 -8.14 27.86
CA GLY A 53 7.81 -7.98 26.41
C GLY A 53 8.24 -6.58 25.95
N SER A 54 9.53 -6.27 26.10
CA SER A 54 10.19 -5.20 25.35
C SER A 54 10.01 -5.43 23.85
N HIS A 55 8.97 -4.81 23.27
CA HIS A 55 8.88 -4.58 21.83
C HIS A 55 9.90 -3.50 21.53
N SER A 56 11.17 -3.90 21.43
CA SER A 56 12.28 -3.03 21.07
C SER A 56 12.07 -2.49 19.66
N GLY A 57 11.28 -1.41 19.58
CA GLY A 57 11.37 -0.26 18.70
C GLY A 57 12.09 -0.46 17.36
N ASN A 58 11.55 -1.31 16.49
CA ASN A 58 11.88 -1.18 15.07
C ASN A 58 11.05 -0.03 14.52
N ALA A 59 11.43 1.20 14.87
CA ALA A 59 10.85 2.40 14.27
C ALA A 59 11.08 2.36 12.76
N ALA A 60 10.16 2.92 11.98
CA ALA A 60 10.16 2.87 10.53
C ALA A 60 11.33 3.64 9.87
N THR A 61 12.55 3.09 9.98
CA THR A 61 13.83 3.68 9.57
C THR A 61 14.19 3.51 8.11
N MET A 62 13.58 2.51 7.49
CA MET A 62 13.94 2.01 6.18
C MET A 62 12.68 2.01 5.32
N ILE A 63 12.87 2.23 4.04
CA ILE A 63 11.81 2.24 3.04
C ILE A 63 11.88 0.94 2.28
N ARG A 64 10.84 0.10 2.39
CA ARG A 64 10.67 -1.09 1.56
C ARG A 64 10.13 -0.68 0.18
N PRO A 65 10.92 -0.75 -0.91
CA PRO A 65 10.47 -0.40 -2.26
C PRO A 65 9.50 -1.44 -2.83
N GLU A 66 8.21 -1.24 -2.60
CA GLU A 66 7.16 -2.15 -3.05
C GLU A 66 6.70 -1.81 -4.47
N HIS A 67 7.10 -2.63 -5.44
CA HIS A 67 6.68 -2.53 -6.82
C HIS A 67 5.21 -2.89 -7.02
N GLY A 68 4.64 -3.73 -6.14
CA GLY A 68 3.22 -4.09 -6.17
C GLY A 68 2.28 -2.93 -5.92
N ILE A 69 2.75 -1.79 -5.39
CA ILE A 69 1.99 -0.53 -5.25
C ILE A 69 2.49 0.56 -6.20
N CYS A 70 3.12 0.18 -7.32
CA CYS A 70 3.45 1.11 -8.40
C CYS A 70 2.21 1.68 -9.09
N GLU A 71 2.43 2.82 -9.74
CA GLU A 71 1.46 3.56 -10.55
C GLU A 71 0.67 2.64 -11.47
N TRP A 72 -0.59 3.01 -11.70
CA TRP A 72 -1.40 2.37 -12.71
C TRP A 72 -1.17 3.03 -14.07
N PHE A 73 -0.75 2.23 -15.04
CA PHE A 73 -0.80 2.61 -16.44
C PHE A 73 -1.79 1.72 -17.16
N GLY A 74 -2.71 2.32 -17.91
CA GLY A 74 -3.61 1.59 -18.80
C GLY A 74 -2.85 0.77 -19.85
N SER A 75 -3.45 -0.33 -20.29
CA SER A 75 -2.88 -1.21 -21.31
C SER A 75 -2.51 -0.45 -22.59
N ALA A 76 -1.29 -0.66 -23.07
CA ALA A 76 -0.74 0.03 -24.23
C ALA A 76 0.11 -0.91 -25.11
N PRO A 77 0.29 -0.61 -26.41
CA PRO A 77 1.16 -1.41 -27.28
C PRO A 77 2.66 -1.14 -27.05
N PHE A 78 3.01 -0.23 -26.14
CA PHE A 78 4.37 0.19 -25.80
C PHE A 78 4.67 -0.04 -24.31
N GLU A 79 5.95 -0.02 -23.95
CA GLU A 79 6.37 -0.11 -22.55
C GLU A 79 6.23 1.25 -21.85
N HIS A 80 5.62 1.24 -20.67
CA HIS A 80 5.50 2.40 -19.80
C HIS A 80 6.82 2.65 -19.05
N PRO A 81 7.08 3.90 -18.62
CA PRO A 81 8.25 4.17 -17.80
C PRO A 81 8.18 3.35 -16.51
N GLY A 82 9.35 2.87 -16.07
CA GLY A 82 9.52 2.24 -14.77
C GLY A 82 10.29 3.13 -13.80
N PRO A 83 10.37 2.75 -12.51
CA PRO A 83 11.29 3.38 -11.57
C PRO A 83 12.75 3.20 -12.02
N ALA A 84 13.64 4.06 -11.52
CA ALA A 84 15.08 3.90 -11.74
C ALA A 84 15.62 2.62 -11.06
N SER A 85 16.86 2.24 -11.39
CA SER A 85 17.48 1.06 -10.78
C SER A 85 17.64 1.22 -9.26
N PRO A 86 17.65 0.11 -8.48
CA PRO A 86 17.86 0.16 -7.03
C PRO A 86 19.09 0.95 -6.61
N SER A 87 20.22 0.78 -7.31
CA SER A 87 21.47 1.49 -7.03
C SER A 87 21.36 3.01 -7.20
N VAL A 88 20.63 3.46 -8.23
CA VAL A 88 20.37 4.89 -8.45
C VAL A 88 19.46 5.42 -7.34
N LEU A 89 18.39 4.71 -7.02
CA LEU A 89 17.45 5.11 -5.97
C LEU A 89 18.11 5.14 -4.59
N LYS A 90 18.96 4.16 -4.26
CA LYS A 90 19.73 4.13 -3.01
C LYS A 90 20.66 5.33 -2.87
N SER A 91 21.30 5.73 -3.96
CA SER A 91 22.20 6.89 -3.96
C SER A 91 21.48 8.21 -3.65
N LEU A 92 20.19 8.29 -3.99
CA LEU A 92 19.34 9.47 -3.79
C LEU A 92 18.56 9.41 -2.46
N PHE A 93 18.21 8.21 -2.02
CA PHE A 93 17.40 7.94 -0.83
C PHE A 93 18.12 6.91 0.05
N PRO A 94 18.99 7.32 0.98
CA PRO A 94 19.81 6.39 1.78
C PRO A 94 19.00 5.36 2.59
N ALA A 95 17.77 5.68 2.96
CA ALA A 95 16.85 4.77 3.67
C ALA A 95 16.21 3.70 2.77
N PHE A 96 16.42 3.74 1.45
CA PHE A 96 15.95 2.73 0.51
C PHE A 96 16.56 1.37 0.83
N ASP A 97 15.72 0.35 1.00
CA ASP A 97 16.14 -1.03 1.27
C ASP A 97 16.34 -1.80 -0.05
N GLU A 98 17.58 -1.90 -0.51
CA GLU A 98 17.94 -2.66 -1.73
C GLU A 98 17.79 -4.19 -1.56
N SER A 99 17.67 -4.69 -0.33
CA SER A 99 17.48 -6.12 -0.08
C SER A 99 16.02 -6.55 -0.18
N TYR A 100 15.09 -5.59 -0.18
CA TYR A 100 13.67 -5.85 -0.26
C TYR A 100 13.28 -6.39 -1.64
N VAL A 101 12.52 -7.48 -1.65
CA VAL A 101 11.95 -8.06 -2.87
C VAL A 101 10.43 -7.99 -2.82
N SER A 102 9.85 -7.33 -3.83
CA SER A 102 8.40 -7.24 -4.01
C SER A 102 7.83 -8.58 -4.49
N ALA A 103 6.64 -8.93 -3.99
CA ALA A 103 5.96 -10.15 -4.42
C ALA A 103 5.27 -9.99 -5.78
N GLN A 104 4.86 -8.77 -6.12
CA GLN A 104 4.14 -8.43 -7.35
C GLN A 104 4.81 -7.28 -8.08
N TYR A 105 4.64 -7.24 -9.40
CA TYR A 105 5.14 -6.18 -10.27
C TYR A 105 4.07 -5.81 -11.30
N PRO A 106 3.91 -4.52 -11.65
CA PRO A 106 3.01 -4.14 -12.73
C PRO A 106 3.54 -4.65 -14.08
N PRO A 107 2.65 -5.02 -15.02
CA PRO A 107 3.06 -5.33 -16.39
C PRO A 107 3.73 -4.13 -17.06
N LYS A 108 4.81 -4.36 -17.82
CA LYS A 108 5.54 -3.28 -18.51
C LYS A 108 4.69 -2.50 -19.51
N ARG A 109 3.67 -3.14 -20.09
CA ARG A 109 2.76 -2.56 -21.08
C ARG A 109 1.43 -2.09 -20.50
N GLY A 110 1.38 -1.93 -19.18
CA GLY A 110 0.19 -1.49 -18.48
C GLY A 110 -0.81 -2.62 -18.29
N GLU A 111 -1.90 -2.31 -17.62
CA GLU A 111 -2.86 -3.30 -17.14
C GLU A 111 -4.28 -2.71 -17.15
N THR A 112 -5.28 -3.58 -17.31
CA THR A 112 -6.69 -3.20 -17.17
C THR A 112 -7.03 -2.93 -15.71
N LEU A 113 -8.18 -2.31 -15.44
CA LEU A 113 -8.62 -2.07 -14.06
C LEU A 113 -8.78 -3.38 -13.25
N ALA A 114 -9.28 -4.44 -13.89
CA ALA A 114 -9.39 -5.76 -13.27
C ALA A 114 -8.01 -6.37 -12.94
N GLN A 115 -7.01 -6.15 -13.81
CA GLN A 115 -5.64 -6.59 -13.55
C GLN A 115 -4.98 -5.77 -12.44
N LEU A 116 -5.19 -4.45 -12.41
CA LEU A 116 -4.76 -3.57 -11.32
C LEU A 116 -5.31 -4.07 -9.98
N GLN A 117 -6.61 -4.32 -9.92
CA GLN A 117 -7.28 -4.85 -8.73
C GLN A 117 -6.66 -6.18 -8.29
N ALA A 118 -6.48 -7.14 -9.20
CA ALA A 118 -5.87 -8.43 -8.88
C ALA A 118 -4.43 -8.30 -8.35
N ARG A 119 -3.61 -7.45 -8.99
CA ARG A 119 -2.24 -7.14 -8.53
C ARG A 119 -2.26 -6.57 -7.12
N LEU A 120 -3.08 -5.55 -6.86
CA LEU A 120 -3.15 -4.88 -5.56
C LEU A 120 -3.70 -5.79 -4.46
N THR A 121 -4.66 -6.66 -4.75
CA THR A 121 -5.16 -7.64 -3.78
C THR A 121 -4.05 -8.62 -3.38
N ALA A 122 -3.32 -9.16 -4.36
CA ALA A 122 -2.18 -10.06 -4.08
C ALA A 122 -1.04 -9.34 -3.33
N THR A 123 -0.75 -8.09 -3.67
CA THR A 123 0.23 -7.25 -2.96
C THR A 123 -0.19 -7.01 -1.51
N MET A 124 -1.43 -6.62 -1.26
CA MET A 124 -1.90 -6.35 0.09
C MET A 124 -1.93 -7.61 0.95
N GLN A 125 -2.34 -8.75 0.39
CA GLN A 125 -2.24 -10.03 1.10
C GLN A 125 -0.79 -10.32 1.51
N SER A 126 0.16 -10.15 0.58
CA SER A 126 1.59 -10.37 0.85
C SER A 126 2.16 -9.42 1.90
N ILE A 127 1.75 -8.14 1.90
CA ILE A 127 2.17 -7.16 2.91
C ILE A 127 1.59 -7.51 4.28
N ILE A 128 0.30 -7.85 4.34
CA ILE A 128 -0.39 -8.22 5.59
C ILE A 128 0.23 -9.48 6.17
N ASP A 129 0.40 -10.54 5.38
CA ASP A 129 1.00 -11.80 5.84
C ASP A 129 2.42 -11.57 6.38
N ARG A 130 3.19 -10.72 5.71
CA ARG A 130 4.55 -10.36 6.17
C ARG A 130 4.51 -9.55 7.46
N CYS A 131 3.60 -8.57 7.58
CA CYS A 131 3.45 -7.78 8.79
C CYS A 131 3.03 -8.65 9.97
N ASP A 132 2.06 -9.54 9.77
CA ASP A 132 1.58 -10.49 10.79
C ASP A 132 2.72 -11.44 11.22
N ALA A 133 3.53 -11.94 10.28
CA ALA A 133 4.69 -12.79 10.58
C ALA A 133 5.86 -12.05 11.29
N GLU A 134 6.01 -10.75 11.03
CA GLU A 134 7.03 -9.89 11.64
C GLU A 134 6.55 -9.14 12.89
N ASP A 135 5.33 -9.43 13.38
CA ASP A 135 4.67 -8.74 14.49
C ASP A 135 4.64 -7.21 14.33
N ARG A 136 4.28 -6.75 13.12
CA ARG A 136 4.09 -5.33 12.77
C ARG A 136 2.62 -4.97 12.85
N ARG A 137 2.28 -3.92 13.61
CA ARG A 137 0.89 -3.56 13.89
C ARG A 137 0.42 -2.33 13.12
N ALA A 138 1.33 -1.44 12.74
CA ALA A 138 1.00 -0.30 11.89
C ALA A 138 2.01 -0.11 10.75
N VAL A 139 1.48 0.11 9.56
CA VAL A 139 2.24 0.32 8.32
C VAL A 139 1.79 1.60 7.64
N VAL A 140 2.74 2.31 7.02
CA VAL A 140 2.43 3.38 6.06
C VAL A 140 2.83 2.95 4.65
N LEU A 141 1.92 3.19 3.70
CA LEU A 141 2.13 2.95 2.27
C LEU A 141 2.15 4.31 1.55
N CYS A 142 3.23 4.63 0.84
CA CYS A 142 3.30 5.82 -0.01
C CYS A 142 3.17 5.42 -1.49
N THR A 143 2.07 5.82 -2.14
CA THR A 143 1.71 5.37 -3.50
C THR A 143 0.98 6.46 -4.30
N HIS A 144 0.27 6.09 -5.36
CA HIS A 144 -0.32 6.94 -6.39
C HIS A 144 -1.84 6.93 -6.33
N ALA A 145 -2.50 7.88 -7.01
CA ALA A 145 -3.92 8.12 -6.82
C ALA A 145 -4.82 6.91 -7.14
N ALA A 146 -4.69 6.32 -8.33
CA ALA A 146 -5.48 5.14 -8.71
C ALA A 146 -5.30 3.96 -7.74
N VAL A 147 -4.06 3.79 -7.25
CA VAL A 147 -3.73 2.76 -6.26
C VAL A 147 -4.38 3.06 -4.92
N VAL A 148 -4.34 4.31 -4.42
CA VAL A 148 -5.00 4.70 -3.15
C VAL A 148 -6.50 4.37 -3.17
N ILE A 149 -7.19 4.71 -4.26
CA ILE A 149 -8.63 4.48 -4.40
C ILE A 149 -8.93 2.98 -4.42
N MET A 150 -8.22 2.23 -5.27
CA MET A 150 -8.42 0.78 -5.38
C MET A 150 -8.07 0.04 -4.08
N LEU A 151 -7.03 0.47 -3.37
CA LEU A 151 -6.70 -0.06 -2.03
C LEU A 151 -7.84 0.16 -1.02
N GLY A 152 -8.53 1.30 -1.09
CA GLY A 152 -9.72 1.55 -0.28
C GLY A 152 -10.80 0.50 -0.51
N ARG A 153 -11.12 0.23 -1.78
CA ARG A 153 -12.08 -0.81 -2.20
C ARG A 153 -11.63 -2.21 -1.74
N ILE A 154 -10.37 -2.57 -1.97
CA ILE A 154 -9.80 -3.88 -1.62
C ILE A 154 -9.81 -4.13 -0.10
N LEU A 155 -9.41 -3.14 0.70
CA LEU A 155 -9.31 -3.28 2.15
C LEU A 155 -10.69 -3.33 2.81
N THR A 156 -11.62 -2.50 2.35
CA THR A 156 -12.98 -2.47 2.91
C THR A 156 -13.85 -3.62 2.40
N GLY A 157 -13.60 -4.08 1.17
CA GLY A 157 -14.49 -4.96 0.43
C GLY A 157 -15.62 -4.22 -0.29
N ASP A 158 -15.61 -2.89 -0.26
CA ASP A 158 -16.65 -2.05 -0.85
C ASP A 158 -16.28 -1.75 -2.31
N PHE A 159 -16.84 -2.53 -3.24
CA PHE A 159 -16.68 -2.35 -4.69
C PHE A 159 -17.98 -1.81 -5.29
N PRO A 160 -18.03 -0.56 -5.76
CA PRO A 160 -19.22 -0.02 -6.40
C PRO A 160 -19.48 -0.70 -7.76
N GLU A 161 -20.75 -0.73 -8.19
CA GLU A 161 -21.13 -1.28 -9.50
C GLU A 161 -20.54 -0.48 -10.66
N SER A 162 -20.44 0.84 -10.50
CA SER A 162 -19.74 1.73 -11.44
C SER A 162 -18.42 2.20 -10.85
N VAL A 163 -17.40 2.22 -11.69
CA VAL A 163 -16.06 2.69 -11.31
C VAL A 163 -16.03 4.20 -11.04
N ASP A 164 -16.98 4.96 -11.60
CA ASP A 164 -17.13 6.43 -11.50
C ASP A 164 -17.56 6.93 -10.12
N VAL A 165 -17.99 6.02 -9.25
CA VAL A 165 -18.46 6.35 -7.91
C VAL A 165 -17.35 7.03 -7.13
N ASP A 166 -17.68 8.19 -6.57
CA ASP A 166 -16.79 9.00 -5.74
C ASP A 166 -16.81 8.45 -4.30
N ASP A 167 -16.02 7.41 -4.06
CA ASP A 167 -16.00 6.62 -2.83
C ASP A 167 -14.74 6.88 -1.98
N PHE A 168 -13.57 6.53 -2.53
CA PHE A 168 -12.27 6.73 -1.91
C PHE A 168 -11.56 7.87 -2.62
N HIS A 169 -11.07 8.84 -1.86
CA HIS A 169 -10.42 10.03 -2.41
C HIS A 169 -8.90 9.86 -2.46
N ALA A 170 -8.28 10.57 -3.40
CA ALA A 170 -6.83 10.64 -3.53
C ALA A 170 -6.38 12.06 -3.89
N PHE A 171 -6.22 12.89 -2.87
CA PHE A 171 -5.60 14.22 -3.00
C PHE A 171 -4.08 14.14 -2.84
N THR A 172 -3.37 15.16 -3.34
CA THR A 172 -1.91 15.26 -3.19
C THR A 172 -1.53 15.26 -1.71
N CYS A 173 -0.71 14.30 -1.29
CA CYS A 173 -0.34 14.08 0.12
C CYS A 173 -1.53 13.91 1.09
N GLY A 174 -2.72 13.52 0.59
CA GLY A 174 -3.84 13.13 1.43
C GLY A 174 -3.56 11.81 2.15
N LEU A 175 -4.00 11.72 3.41
CA LEU A 175 -3.79 10.53 4.24
C LEU A 175 -5.09 9.76 4.44
N SER A 176 -5.13 8.52 3.93
CA SER A 176 -6.20 7.57 4.26
C SER A 176 -5.75 6.64 5.38
N VAL A 177 -6.64 6.35 6.33
CA VAL A 177 -6.37 5.49 7.49
C VAL A 177 -7.36 4.36 7.51
N TYR A 178 -6.85 3.13 7.61
CA TYR A 178 -7.66 1.91 7.65
C TYR A 178 -7.34 1.13 8.93
N ARG A 179 -8.38 0.66 9.61
CA ARG A 179 -8.25 -0.18 10.81
C ARG A 179 -8.91 -1.54 10.61
N ARG A 180 -8.17 -2.61 10.88
CA ARG A 180 -8.67 -3.99 10.84
C ARG A 180 -9.80 -4.12 11.86
N LYS A 181 -10.96 -4.60 11.42
CA LYS A 181 -12.10 -4.89 12.29
C LYS A 181 -11.68 -6.03 13.22
N ARG A 182 -11.94 -5.89 14.52
CA ARG A 182 -11.74 -7.00 15.46
C ARG A 182 -12.76 -8.08 15.12
N ASP A 183 -12.29 -9.30 14.85
CA ASP A 183 -13.18 -10.44 14.74
C ASP A 183 -13.81 -10.69 16.12
N ASP A 184 -15.14 -10.57 16.23
CA ASP A 184 -15.88 -11.03 17.42
C ASP A 184 -15.72 -12.56 17.63
N ARG A 185 -15.14 -13.27 16.66
CA ARG A 185 -14.83 -14.70 16.73
C ARG A 185 -13.78 -15.04 17.78
N ASP A 186 -12.90 -14.09 18.12
CA ASP A 186 -11.85 -14.31 19.13
C ASP A 186 -12.39 -14.22 20.57
N ARG A 187 -13.65 -13.80 20.74
CA ARG A 187 -14.37 -13.83 22.02
C ARG A 187 -15.21 -15.10 22.25
N GLY A 188 -15.30 -16.01 21.27
CA GLY A 188 -16.42 -16.94 21.22
C GLY A 188 -16.21 -18.38 20.74
N LEU A 189 -14.99 -18.91 20.58
CA LEU A 189 -14.82 -20.30 20.09
C LEU A 189 -13.85 -21.15 20.92
N ARG A 190 -14.30 -21.49 22.13
CA ARG A 190 -14.07 -22.81 22.76
C ARG A 190 -15.26 -23.77 22.50
N GLY A 191 -15.96 -23.59 21.38
CA GLY A 191 -17.14 -24.36 20.99
C GLY A 191 -16.87 -25.18 19.72
N LYS A 192 -17.13 -26.48 19.79
CA LYS A 192 -17.03 -27.44 18.68
C LYS A 192 -17.95 -27.08 17.52
N GLY A 193 -17.47 -27.31 16.30
CA GLY A 193 -18.25 -28.00 15.26
C GLY A 193 -18.73 -27.15 14.08
N GLU A 194 -18.56 -27.78 12.91
CA GLU A 194 -19.21 -27.53 11.61
C GLU A 194 -18.56 -26.50 10.67
N LEU A 195 -17.90 -27.06 9.64
CA LEU A 195 -17.50 -26.38 8.41
C LEU A 195 -18.77 -26.04 7.61
N PRO A 196 -19.05 -24.77 7.28
CA PRO A 196 -20.08 -24.48 6.30
C PRO A 196 -19.53 -24.68 4.89
N ASP A 197 -20.13 -25.63 4.17
CA ASP A 197 -20.11 -25.70 2.71
C ASP A 197 -20.73 -24.41 2.14
N LYS A 198 -19.89 -23.42 1.86
CA LYS A 198 -20.26 -22.28 1.00
C LYS A 198 -19.26 -22.22 -0.14
N GLU A 199 -19.79 -22.43 -1.34
CA GLU A 199 -19.14 -22.05 -2.60
C GLU A 199 -18.44 -20.70 -2.45
N PRO A 200 -17.20 -20.55 -2.96
CA PRO A 200 -16.44 -19.33 -2.80
C PRO A 200 -17.19 -18.17 -3.46
N ASN A 201 -17.56 -17.16 -2.66
CA ASN A 201 -18.10 -15.91 -3.18
C ASN A 201 -17.07 -15.31 -4.16
N PRO A 202 -17.43 -15.02 -5.44
CA PRO A 202 -16.51 -14.40 -6.38
C PRO A 202 -15.91 -13.09 -5.88
N SER A 203 -16.64 -12.35 -5.01
CA SER A 203 -16.15 -11.13 -4.35
C SER A 203 -15.06 -11.39 -3.31
N ALA A 204 -15.00 -12.59 -2.71
CA ALA A 204 -13.94 -12.95 -1.74
C ALA A 204 -12.58 -13.19 -2.41
N ALA A 205 -12.55 -13.50 -3.71
CA ALA A 205 -11.30 -13.63 -4.47
C ALA A 205 -10.70 -12.26 -4.86
N VAL A 206 -11.49 -11.19 -4.72
CA VAL A 206 -11.18 -9.85 -5.20
C VAL A 206 -10.81 -8.89 -4.07
N ALA A 207 -11.37 -9.09 -2.87
CA ALA A 207 -11.13 -8.25 -1.71
C ALA A 207 -10.17 -8.91 -0.71
N VAL A 208 -9.40 -8.09 0.02
CA VAL A 208 -8.84 -8.53 1.31
C VAL A 208 -9.95 -8.45 2.36
N GLY A 209 -10.71 -7.34 2.37
CA GLY A 209 -11.83 -7.13 3.27
C GLY A 209 -11.44 -7.04 4.76
N GLY A 210 -12.43 -6.78 5.61
CA GLY A 210 -12.24 -6.80 7.07
C GLY A 210 -11.57 -5.53 7.63
N TRP A 211 -11.43 -4.45 6.85
CA TRP A 211 -10.96 -3.16 7.32
C TRP A 211 -12.08 -2.12 7.33
N SER A 212 -11.92 -1.08 8.14
CA SER A 212 -12.77 0.12 8.16
C SER A 212 -11.94 1.34 7.80
N CYS A 213 -12.47 2.21 6.94
CA CYS A 213 -11.84 3.48 6.59
C CYS A 213 -12.19 4.51 7.67
N GLU A 214 -11.20 4.99 8.40
CA GLU A 214 -11.35 5.97 9.49
C GLU A 214 -11.05 7.40 9.04
N ALA A 215 -10.21 7.54 8.02
CA ALA A 215 -9.95 8.79 7.34
C ALA A 215 -9.81 8.49 5.84
N ASN A 216 -10.42 9.33 5.01
CA ASN A 216 -10.44 9.18 3.56
C ASN A 216 -9.76 10.40 2.92
N SER A 217 -8.46 10.27 2.63
CA SER A 217 -7.62 11.32 2.06
C SER A 217 -7.67 12.63 2.86
N ASP A 218 -7.46 12.54 4.18
CA ASP A 218 -7.39 13.72 5.04
C ASP A 218 -6.23 14.62 4.62
N CYS A 219 -6.52 15.90 4.41
CA CYS A 219 -5.56 16.95 4.09
C CYS A 219 -5.59 18.09 5.13
N SER A 220 -6.24 17.91 6.28
CA SER A 220 -6.39 18.94 7.32
C SER A 220 -5.06 19.44 7.89
N PHE A 221 -4.00 18.63 7.78
CA PHE A 221 -2.63 18.97 8.18
C PHE A 221 -1.84 19.73 7.10
N LEU A 222 -2.36 19.86 5.89
CA LEU A 222 -1.73 20.60 4.80
C LEU A 222 -2.25 22.04 4.78
N ALA A 223 -1.34 23.01 4.73
CA ALA A 223 -1.72 24.43 4.66
C ALA A 223 -2.56 24.78 3.42
N GLY A 224 -2.35 24.05 2.31
CA GLY A 224 -3.10 24.19 1.06
C GLY A 224 -4.41 23.40 1.01
N GLY A 225 -4.71 22.58 2.04
CA GLY A 225 -5.87 21.69 2.02
C GLY A 225 -5.80 20.66 0.90
N GLN A 226 -6.96 20.36 0.31
CA GLN A 226 -7.11 19.36 -0.75
C GLN A 226 -6.70 19.93 -2.12
N GLU A 227 -5.74 19.28 -2.78
CA GLU A 227 -5.28 19.69 -4.11
C GLU A 227 -5.15 18.51 -5.07
N ARG A 228 -5.47 18.74 -6.35
CA ARG A 228 -5.30 17.78 -7.47
C ARG A 228 -5.95 16.41 -7.22
N GLY A 229 -7.18 16.42 -6.69
CA GLY A 229 -7.96 15.19 -6.52
C GLY A 229 -8.14 14.44 -7.84
N TRP A 230 -8.11 13.13 -7.76
CA TRP A 230 -8.29 12.22 -8.89
C TRP A 230 -9.31 11.15 -8.53
N LYS A 231 -10.02 10.64 -9.55
CA LYS A 231 -10.95 9.51 -9.44
C LYS A 231 -10.99 8.76 -10.76
N PHE A 232 -11.43 7.50 -10.72
CA PHE A 232 -11.69 6.73 -11.92
C PHE A 232 -12.82 7.39 -12.74
N VAL A 233 -12.69 7.31 -14.05
CA VAL A 233 -13.74 7.66 -15.02
C VAL A 233 -13.89 6.47 -15.97
N GLY A 234 -15.11 6.02 -16.25
CA GLY A 234 -15.43 4.75 -16.92
C GLY A 234 -14.79 4.53 -18.29
N ASP A 235 -14.36 5.60 -18.96
CA ASP A 235 -13.65 5.54 -20.24
C ASP A 235 -12.17 5.08 -20.11
N GLU A 236 -11.64 4.92 -18.89
CA GLU A 236 -10.26 4.47 -18.66
C GLU A 236 -10.08 2.93 -18.72
N GLU A 237 -11.14 2.18 -19.00
CA GLU A 237 -11.02 0.80 -19.47
C GLU A 237 -10.54 0.82 -20.93
N PHE A 238 -9.24 0.97 -21.19
CA PHE A 238 -8.67 1.00 -22.55
C PHE A 238 -8.82 -0.37 -23.26
N PRO A 239 -9.85 -0.61 -24.11
CA PRO A 239 -10.11 -1.96 -24.64
C PRO A 239 -9.29 -2.25 -25.91
N ASP A 240 -8.72 -1.22 -26.54
CA ASP A 240 -8.29 -1.27 -27.93
C ASP A 240 -6.78 -1.46 -28.14
N THR A 241 -6.19 -2.45 -27.47
CA THR A 241 -4.90 -3.03 -27.95
C THR A 241 -5.02 -4.45 -28.47
N GLY A 242 -6.25 -5.00 -28.48
CA GLY A 242 -6.56 -6.34 -28.95
C GLY A 242 -7.20 -6.42 -30.34
N SER A 243 -6.78 -5.64 -31.35
CA SER A 243 -7.13 -5.94 -32.76
C SER A 243 -6.31 -5.10 -33.78
N MET A 244 -4.99 -5.31 -33.85
CA MET A 244 -4.18 -4.86 -35.01
C MET A 244 -3.34 -6.00 -35.58
N SER A 245 -3.85 -7.23 -35.51
CA SER A 245 -3.27 -8.39 -36.18
C SER A 245 -4.29 -8.94 -37.18
N GLN A 246 -3.90 -8.95 -38.45
CA GLN A 246 -4.58 -9.49 -39.64
C GLN A 246 -5.55 -8.56 -40.38
N ALA A 247 -4.99 -7.66 -41.20
CA ALA A 247 -5.54 -7.42 -42.53
C ALA A 247 -4.47 -7.85 -43.56
N PRO A 248 -4.73 -8.84 -44.44
CA PRO A 248 -3.83 -9.10 -45.55
C PRO A 248 -3.92 -7.90 -46.52
N SER A 249 -2.76 -7.34 -46.86
CA SER A 249 -2.63 -6.37 -47.93
C SER A 249 -2.97 -7.04 -49.25
N GLU A 250 -4.20 -6.88 -49.73
CA GLU A 250 -4.49 -7.08 -51.15
C GLU A 250 -3.84 -5.96 -51.95
N SER A 251 -2.69 -6.25 -52.55
CA SER A 251 -2.09 -5.41 -53.58
C SER A 251 -2.91 -5.51 -54.86
N LYS A 252 -3.68 -4.48 -55.16
CA LYS A 252 -4.05 -4.16 -56.55
C LYS A 252 -2.89 -3.42 -57.20
N LEU A 253 -2.11 -4.15 -57.99
CA LEU A 253 -1.51 -3.76 -59.29
C LEU A 253 -0.61 -4.92 -59.78
#